data_AF-A0A7K9RLI2-F1
#
_entry.id   AF-A0A7K9RLI2-F1
#
_cell.length_a   1.000
_cell.length_b   1.000
_cell.length_c   1.000
_cell.angle_alpha   90.00
_cell.angle_beta   90.00
_cell.angle_gamma   90.00
#
_symmetry.space_group_name_H-M   'P 1'
#
loop_
_entity.id
_entity.type
_entity.pdbx_description
1 polymer ?
#
loop_
_entity_poly.entity_id
_entity_poly.type
_entity_poly.pdbx_seq_one_letter_code
_entity_poly.pdbx_strand_id
1 'polypeptide(L)'
;DAQPGDLIEIYREFYQHWALYLGDGYVIHVAPLDNELPSSLRNMAFVLARKGKVKKELLKEVVGNDKWRVNNKYDCSYTPYSVEEIIQRAKERIDSELSYGALTNNCEHFVTMLRYGKRRSDQVS
;
A
#
# COMPACT_ATOMS: atom_id res chain seq x y z
N ASP A 1 -9.32 1.02 -16.06
CA ASP A 1 -8.01 1.56 -15.66
C ASP A 1 -8.07 2.17 -14.27
N ALA A 2 -6.94 2.21 -13.56
CA ALA A 2 -6.85 2.87 -12.26
C ALA A 2 -6.83 4.39 -12.42
N GLN A 3 -7.50 5.10 -11.51
CA GLN A 3 -7.54 6.55 -11.46
C GLN A 3 -6.75 7.08 -10.26
N PRO A 4 -6.15 8.29 -10.33
CA PRO A 4 -5.46 8.88 -9.20
C PRO A 4 -6.32 8.89 -7.93
N GLY A 5 -5.75 8.42 -6.83
CA GLY A 5 -6.44 8.24 -5.55
C GLY A 5 -7.03 6.85 -5.33
N ASP A 6 -7.10 5.99 -6.35
CA ASP A 6 -7.59 4.62 -6.21
C ASP A 6 -6.68 3.77 -5.33
N LEU A 7 -7.31 2.91 -4.53
CA LEU A 7 -6.63 1.84 -3.80
C LEU A 7 -6.42 0.64 -4.71
N ILE A 8 -5.20 0.14 -4.73
CA ILE A 8 -4.79 -1.03 -5.49
C ILE A 8 -4.58 -2.19 -4.52
N GLU A 9 -5.33 -3.26 -4.72
CA GLU A 9 -5.18 -4.53 -4.02
C GLU A 9 -4.42 -5.51 -4.91
N ILE A 10 -3.26 -5.96 -4.44
CA ILE A 10 -2.37 -6.90 -5.15
C ILE A 10 -2.38 -8.23 -4.40
N TYR A 11 -2.71 -9.30 -5.12
CA TYR A 11 -2.83 -10.64 -4.57
C TYR A 11 -1.47 -11.32 -4.53
N ARG A 12 -0.84 -11.37 -3.35
CA ARG A 12 0.34 -12.22 -3.12
C ARG A 12 -0.10 -13.58 -2.60
N GLU A 13 0.80 -14.54 -2.68
CA GLU A 13 0.55 -15.94 -2.30
C GLU A 13 0.08 -16.11 -0.84
N PHE A 14 0.62 -15.30 0.09
CA PHE A 14 0.36 -15.42 1.53
C PHE A 14 -0.35 -14.21 2.16
N TYR A 15 -0.54 -13.12 1.41
CA TYR A 15 -1.18 -11.90 1.92
C TYR A 15 -1.66 -11.00 0.78
N GLN A 16 -2.50 -10.03 1.10
CA GLN A 16 -2.87 -8.95 0.18
C GLN A 16 -1.97 -7.74 0.42
N HIS A 17 -1.28 -7.29 -0.62
CA HIS A 17 -0.51 -6.06 -0.58
C HIS A 17 -1.36 -4.89 -1.05
N TRP A 18 -1.23 -3.75 -0.39
CA TRP A 18 -2.01 -2.56 -0.69
C TRP A 18 -1.13 -1.40 -1.12
N ALA A 19 -1.56 -0.71 -2.17
CA ALA A 19 -0.94 0.49 -2.71
C ALA A 19 -2.01 1.55 -3.05
N LEU A 20 -1.58 2.79 -3.23
CA LEU A 20 -2.45 3.88 -3.67
C LEU A 20 -1.92 4.44 -4.99
N TYR A 21 -2.78 4.55 -5.99
CA TYR A 21 -2.42 5.00 -7.33
C TYR A 21 -2.28 6.53 -7.39
N LEU A 22 -1.16 7.00 -7.91
CA LEU A 22 -0.84 8.43 -7.98
C LEU A 22 -1.13 9.06 -9.35
N GLY A 23 -1.43 8.25 -10.36
CA GLY A 23 -1.40 8.68 -11.76
C GLY A 23 -0.12 8.25 -12.49
N ASP A 24 -0.15 8.33 -13.82
CA ASP A 24 1.00 8.08 -14.70
C ASP A 24 1.69 6.73 -14.50
N GLY A 25 0.93 5.72 -14.08
CA GLY A 25 1.45 4.38 -13.80
C GLY A 25 2.20 4.26 -12.47
N TYR A 26 2.22 5.29 -11.63
CA TYR A 26 2.88 5.26 -10.33
C TYR A 26 1.93 4.92 -9.18
N VAL A 27 2.46 4.23 -8.19
CA VAL A 27 1.80 3.98 -6.91
C VAL A 27 2.70 4.40 -5.75
N ILE A 28 2.07 4.69 -4.61
CA ILE A 28 2.72 4.71 -3.32
C ILE A 28 2.34 3.47 -2.51
N HIS A 29 3.31 2.84 -1.86
CA HIS A 29 3.04 1.74 -0.94
C HIS A 29 4.10 1.65 0.15
N VAL A 30 3.79 0.88 1.19
CA VAL A 30 4.79 0.49 2.18
C VAL A 30 5.58 -0.68 1.60
N ALA A 31 6.90 -0.59 1.57
CA ALA A 31 7.80 -1.69 1.28
C ALA A 31 8.54 -2.09 2.56
N PRO A 32 8.98 -3.34 2.75
CA PRO A 32 9.87 -3.67 3.85
C PRO A 32 11.14 -2.83 3.66
N LEU A 33 11.69 -2.29 4.75
CA LEU A 33 13.08 -1.84 4.71
C LEU A 33 13.92 -3.06 4.33
N ASP A 34 14.90 -2.89 3.45
CA ASP A 34 15.77 -3.97 2.95
C ASP A 34 16.42 -4.70 4.13
N ASN A 35 15.70 -5.68 4.68
CA ASN A 35 16.32 -6.78 5.38
C ASN A 35 16.91 -7.62 4.27
N GLU A 36 18.14 -8.06 4.49
CA GLU A 36 18.96 -8.90 3.62
C GLU A 36 18.35 -10.30 3.42
N LEU A 37 17.11 -10.34 2.95
CA LEU A 37 16.36 -11.55 2.71
C LEU A 37 16.51 -11.88 1.23
N PRO A 38 16.83 -13.15 0.91
CA PRO A 38 16.86 -13.61 -0.48
C PRO A 38 15.57 -13.26 -1.20
N SER A 39 15.65 -12.90 -2.48
CA SER A 39 14.48 -12.57 -3.32
C SER A 39 13.38 -13.66 -3.29
N SER A 40 13.73 -14.92 -2.99
CA SER A 40 12.80 -16.03 -2.81
C SER A 40 11.90 -15.89 -1.58
N LEU A 41 12.29 -15.11 -0.58
CA LEU A 41 11.50 -14.84 0.63
C LEU A 41 10.84 -13.47 0.61
N ARG A 42 10.86 -12.75 -0.53
CA ARG A 42 10.26 -11.41 -0.65
C ARG A 42 8.74 -11.42 -0.39
N ASN A 43 8.08 -12.53 -0.67
CA ASN A 43 6.66 -12.77 -0.34
C ASN A 43 6.42 -12.97 1.17
N MET A 44 7.43 -13.43 1.92
CA MET A 44 7.37 -13.58 3.38
C MET A 44 7.98 -12.38 4.13
N ALA A 45 8.77 -11.55 3.42
CA ALA A 45 9.45 -10.40 4.01
C ALA A 45 8.47 -9.44 4.68
N PHE A 46 7.27 -9.25 4.13
CA PHE A 46 6.24 -8.42 4.75
C PHE A 46 5.62 -9.00 6.03
N VAL A 47 5.59 -10.33 6.15
CA VAL A 47 5.11 -11.02 7.37
C VAL A 47 6.17 -10.92 8.48
N LEU A 48 7.46 -11.00 8.12
CA LEU A 48 8.58 -11.04 9.06
C LEU A 48 9.13 -9.66 9.43
N ALA A 49 9.02 -8.68 8.53
CA ALA A 49 9.59 -7.35 8.74
C ALA A 49 8.78 -6.56 9.77
N ARG A 50 9.51 -5.87 10.65
CA ARG A 50 8.97 -4.97 11.68
C ARG A 50 9.08 -3.48 11.32
N LYS A 51 9.72 -3.18 10.18
CA LYS A 51 9.91 -1.83 9.68
C LYS A 51 9.72 -1.81 8.18
N GLY A 52 9.07 -0.77 7.69
CA GLY A 52 8.87 -0.52 6.27
C GLY A 52 9.23 0.92 5.91
N LYS A 53 9.50 1.15 4.63
CA LYS A 53 9.69 2.47 4.04
C LYS A 53 8.60 2.71 3.00
N VAL A 54 8.03 3.90 3.01
CA VAL A 54 7.06 4.31 2.01
C VAL A 54 7.80 4.64 0.71
N LYS A 55 7.49 3.91 -0.36
CA LYS A 55 8.12 4.07 -1.68
C LYS A 55 7.11 4.51 -2.73
N LYS A 56 7.57 5.33 -3.67
CA LYS A 56 6.88 5.63 -4.93
C LYS A 56 7.53 4.79 -6.03
N GLU A 57 6.78 3.88 -6.62
CA GLU A 57 7.27 2.94 -7.64
C GLU A 57 6.25 2.79 -8.76
N LEU A 58 6.67 2.24 -9.90
CA LEU A 58 5.77 1.95 -11.00
C LEU A 58 4.87 0.78 -10.62
N LEU A 59 3.57 0.90 -10.87
CA LEU A 59 2.56 -0.12 -10.59
C LEU A 59 2.97 -1.48 -11.17
N LYS A 60 3.48 -1.50 -12.41
CA LYS A 60 3.95 -2.72 -13.07
C LYS A 60 5.10 -3.43 -12.33
N GLU A 61 6.00 -2.68 -11.70
CA GLU A 61 7.13 -3.23 -10.95
C GLU A 61 6.69 -3.73 -9.58
N VAL A 62 5.75 -3.01 -8.95
CA VAL A 62 5.15 -3.43 -7.67
C VAL A 62 4.33 -4.69 -7.88
N VAL A 63 3.48 -4.75 -8.91
CA VAL A 63 2.64 -5.92 -9.23
C VAL A 63 3.51 -7.10 -9.68
N GLY A 64 4.46 -6.90 -10.59
CA GLY A 64 5.22 -7.98 -11.20
C GLY A 64 4.30 -8.94 -11.97
N ASN A 65 4.32 -10.22 -11.60
CA ASN A 65 3.51 -11.27 -12.21
C ASN A 65 2.19 -11.54 -11.47
N ASP A 66 1.92 -10.82 -10.39
CA ASP A 66 0.75 -11.06 -9.54
C ASP A 66 -0.53 -10.44 -10.12
N LYS A 67 -1.68 -10.96 -9.69
CA LYS A 67 -2.98 -10.35 -10.01
C LYS A 67 -3.19 -9.12 -9.15
N TRP A 68 -3.90 -8.12 -9.67
CA TRP A 68 -4.31 -6.95 -8.91
C TRP A 68 -5.67 -6.42 -9.37
N ARG A 69 -6.30 -5.62 -8.52
CA ARG A 69 -7.52 -4.89 -8.85
C ARG A 69 -7.56 -3.53 -8.16
N VAL A 70 -8.35 -2.60 -8.72
CA VAL A 70 -8.81 -1.43 -7.98
C VAL A 70 -9.84 -1.89 -6.94
N ASN A 71 -9.65 -1.50 -5.68
CA ASN A 71 -10.57 -1.82 -4.60
C ASN A 71 -10.65 -0.67 -3.60
N ASN A 72 -11.51 0.32 -3.88
CA ASN A 72 -11.83 1.41 -2.95
C ASN A 72 -12.76 0.91 -1.84
N LYS A 73 -12.20 0.02 -1.00
CA LYS A 73 -12.90 -0.89 -0.09
C LYS A 73 -13.93 -0.24 0.83
N TYR A 74 -13.74 1.03 1.18
CA TYR A 74 -14.56 1.72 2.17
C TYR A 74 -15.34 2.92 1.62
N ASP A 75 -15.42 3.12 0.30
CA ASP A 75 -16.19 4.22 -0.31
C ASP A 75 -17.69 4.18 0.05
N CYS A 76 -18.24 2.99 0.38
CA CYS A 76 -19.62 2.85 0.85
C CYS A 76 -19.83 3.31 2.30
N SER A 77 -18.77 3.45 3.09
CA SER A 77 -18.82 3.73 4.53
C SER A 77 -18.13 5.04 4.92
N TYR A 78 -17.20 5.53 4.09
CA TYR A 78 -16.44 6.75 4.30
C TYR A 78 -16.37 7.56 3.02
N THR A 79 -16.61 8.86 3.13
CA THR A 79 -16.33 9.80 2.04
C THR A 79 -14.80 9.91 1.87
N PRO A 80 -14.24 9.62 0.69
CA PRO A 80 -12.82 9.86 0.44
C PRO A 80 -12.52 11.36 0.43
N TYR A 81 -11.27 11.73 0.71
CA TYR A 81 -10.78 13.08 0.44
C TYR A 81 -10.83 13.39 -1.07
N SER A 82 -10.71 14.68 -1.42
CA SER A 82 -10.51 15.04 -2.83
C SER A 82 -9.26 14.36 -3.37
N VAL A 83 -9.25 14.05 -4.67
CA VAL A 83 -8.08 13.43 -5.32
C VAL A 83 -6.81 14.25 -5.06
N GLU A 84 -6.89 15.57 -5.16
CA GLU A 84 -5.79 16.49 -4.88
C GLU A 84 -5.23 16.32 -3.47
N GLU A 85 -6.10 16.26 -2.45
CA GLU A 85 -5.69 16.07 -1.06
C GLU A 85 -5.09 14.67 -0.84
N ILE A 86 -5.67 13.62 -1.45
CA ILE A 86 -5.11 12.26 -1.37
C ILE A 86 -3.68 12.23 -1.92
N ILE A 87 -3.48 12.81 -3.11
CA ILE A 87 -2.17 12.83 -3.77
C ILE A 87 -1.17 13.68 -2.98
N GLN A 88 -1.60 14.83 -2.44
CA GLN A 88 -0.75 15.68 -1.61
C GLN A 88 -0.27 14.93 -0.35
N ARG A 89 -1.21 14.33 0.39
CA ARG A 89 -0.91 13.54 1.60
C ARG A 89 -0.02 12.35 1.28
N ALA A 90 -0.23 11.70 0.13
CA ALA A 90 0.63 10.60 -0.31
C ALA A 90 2.08 11.07 -0.52
N LYS A 91 2.28 12.17 -1.25
CA LYS A 91 3.60 12.73 -1.54
C LYS A 91 4.36 13.09 -0.26
N GLU A 92 3.69 13.65 0.73
CA GLU A 92 4.26 13.99 2.05
C GLU A 92 4.76 12.78 2.85
N ARG A 93 4.31 11.57 2.51
CA ARG A 93 4.74 10.33 3.16
C ARG A 93 5.85 9.60 2.44
N ILE A 94 6.22 10.01 1.23
CA ILE A 94 7.31 9.36 0.47
C ILE A 94 8.60 9.41 1.31
N ASP A 95 9.34 8.31 1.26
CA ASP A 95 10.58 8.10 2.01
C ASP A 95 10.47 8.03 3.54
N SER A 96 9.27 8.21 4.10
CA SER A 96 9.06 8.01 5.54
C SER A 96 9.17 6.54 5.94
N GLU A 97 9.74 6.31 7.12
CA GLU A 97 9.78 4.98 7.74
C GLU A 97 8.53 4.75 8.60
N LEU A 98 8.02 3.53 8.57
CA LEU A 98 6.91 3.06 9.38
C LEU A 98 7.41 1.89 10.24
N SER A 99 7.41 2.09 11.56
CA SER A 99 7.75 1.08 12.56
C SER A 99 6.48 0.56 13.22
N TYR A 100 6.01 -0.62 12.81
CA TYR A 100 4.79 -1.23 13.36
C TYR A 100 4.91 -2.77 13.35
N GLY A 101 3.90 -3.48 13.85
CA GLY A 101 3.79 -4.95 13.74
C GLY A 101 3.69 -5.44 12.28
N ALA A 102 3.14 -6.63 12.03
CA ALA A 102 3.06 -7.23 10.68
C ALA A 102 2.71 -6.20 9.57
N LEU A 103 3.57 -6.08 8.55
CA LEU A 103 3.46 -5.01 7.54
C LEU A 103 2.24 -5.16 6.63
N THR A 104 1.64 -6.35 6.57
CA THR A 104 0.42 -6.63 5.80
C THR A 104 -0.74 -5.75 6.28
N ASN A 105 -0.99 -5.71 7.59
CA ASN A 105 -2.04 -4.85 8.16
C ASN A 105 -1.68 -3.38 7.97
N ASN A 106 -0.39 -3.07 7.99
CA ASN A 106 0.09 -1.70 7.90
C ASN A 106 -0.06 -1.11 6.49
N CYS A 107 0.08 -1.92 5.42
CA CYS A 107 -0.10 -1.41 4.06
C CYS A 107 -1.57 -1.06 3.80
N GLU A 108 -2.53 -1.88 4.22
CA GLU A 108 -3.97 -1.54 4.15
C GLU A 108 -4.28 -0.29 4.99
N HIS A 109 -3.78 -0.25 6.23
CA HIS A 109 -3.97 0.90 7.12
C HIS A 109 -3.39 2.19 6.53
N PHE A 110 -2.21 2.11 5.93
CA PHE A 110 -1.52 3.25 5.37
C PHE A 110 -2.32 3.87 4.22
N VAL A 111 -2.75 3.07 3.25
CA VAL A 111 -3.48 3.59 2.09
C VAL A 111 -4.89 4.05 2.46
N THR A 112 -5.53 3.38 3.43
CA THR A 112 -6.82 3.80 3.99
C THR A 112 -6.70 5.16 4.70
N MET A 113 -5.61 5.39 5.43
CA MET A 113 -5.33 6.69 6.04
C MET A 113 -5.11 7.81 5.04
N LEU A 114 -4.51 7.51 3.89
CA LEU A 114 -4.31 8.49 2.82
C LEU A 114 -5.64 8.85 2.16
N ARG A 115 -6.49 7.86 1.86
CA ARG A 115 -7.75 8.06 1.14
C ARG A 115 -8.87 8.65 2.00
N TYR A 116 -9.03 8.19 3.25
CA TYR A 116 -10.20 8.52 4.09
C TYR A 116 -9.86 9.26 5.39
N GLY A 117 -8.58 9.38 5.75
CA GLY A 117 -8.16 10.01 7.01
C GLY A 117 -8.48 9.21 8.27
N LYS A 118 -8.88 7.94 8.13
CA LYS A 118 -9.17 7.01 9.22
C LYS A 118 -8.24 5.79 9.15
N ARG A 119 -7.72 5.32 10.29
CA ARG A 119 -6.97 4.06 10.37
C ARG A 119 -7.98 2.91 10.51
N ARG A 120 -8.17 2.09 9.48
CA ARG A 120 -8.89 0.80 9.58
C ARG A 120 -8.23 -0.27 8.70
N SER A 121 -8.16 -1.49 9.21
CA SER A 121 -7.72 -2.71 8.52
C SER A 121 -8.64 -3.82 8.98
N ASP A 122 -9.15 -4.63 8.04
CA ASP A 122 -9.92 -5.84 8.38
C ASP A 122 -9.01 -7.08 8.50
N GLN A 123 -7.71 -6.95 8.27
CA GLN A 123 -6.76 -8.02 8.56
C GLN A 123 -6.55 -8.06 10.08
N VAL A 124 -7.18 -9.05 10.73
CA VAL A 124 -7.03 -9.28 12.18
C VAL A 124 -5.62 -9.82 12.46
N SER A 125 -5.05 -9.40 13.60
CA SER A 125 -3.76 -9.88 14.12
C SER A 125 -3.71 -11.37 14.36
#